data_AF-A0A1H9W7I3-F1
#
_entry.id   AF-A0A1H9W7I3-F1
#
_cell.length_a   1.000
_cell.length_b   1.000
_cell.length_c   1.000
_cell.angle_alpha   90.00
_cell.angle_beta   90.00
_cell.angle_gamma   90.00
#
_symmetry.space_group_name_H-M   'P 1'
#
loop_
_entity.id
_entity.type
_entity.pdbx_description
1 polymer ?
#
loop_
_entity_poly.entity_id
_entity_poly.type
_entity_poly.pdbx_seq_one_letter_code
_entity_poly.pdbx_strand_id
1 'polypeptide(L)'
;MLRLAVLLAWLAPAPLMAAECETIAFDGADFTACRVDMTSETLRLWLRDDEGEILGSFGAVDRRLRENGETLGVAMNGGMYHSDRAPVGLYIEDGEEEMRVVTSEGPGNFGLLPNGVLCLNDDRAAVIESRHYADTRPACTHATQSGPMLVIEGELHPRLLPGSTSHYVRNGVGVADDGRTVWLAISDEPVNFHHFARLFQERLATPNALFLDGNISRLYAPEMNRNDFGWALGPILGTVRPAD
;
A
#
# COMPACT_ATOMS: atom_id res chain seq x y z
N MET A 1 -58.51 -0.21 -26.97
CA MET A 1 -57.27 0.59 -26.96
C MET A 1 -56.46 0.18 -25.72
N LEU A 2 -55.53 -0.75 -25.90
CA LEU A 2 -54.73 -1.34 -24.82
C LEU A 2 -53.59 -0.38 -24.49
N ARG A 3 -53.62 0.24 -23.30
CA ARG A 3 -52.57 1.17 -22.85
C ARG A 3 -51.37 0.36 -22.35
N LEU A 4 -50.27 0.39 -23.11
CA LEU A 4 -48.97 -0.15 -22.72
C LEU A 4 -48.37 0.79 -21.67
N ALA A 5 -48.29 0.36 -20.42
CA ALA A 5 -47.55 1.05 -19.38
C ALA A 5 -46.08 0.65 -19.48
N VAL A 6 -45.23 1.56 -19.94
CA VAL A 6 -43.77 1.39 -19.93
C VAL A 6 -43.29 1.64 -18.51
N LEU A 7 -42.92 0.57 -17.80
CA LEU A 7 -42.20 0.65 -16.53
C LEU A 7 -40.74 1.02 -16.85
N LEU A 8 -40.37 2.28 -16.66
CA LEU A 8 -38.97 2.67 -16.55
C LEU A 8 -38.42 2.12 -15.23
N ALA A 9 -37.64 1.05 -15.30
CA ALA A 9 -36.83 0.59 -14.19
C ALA A 9 -35.76 1.64 -13.90
N TRP A 10 -35.88 2.30 -12.75
CA TRP A 10 -34.82 3.15 -12.21
C TRP A 10 -33.64 2.24 -11.84
N LEU A 11 -32.59 2.25 -12.65
CA LEU A 11 -31.29 1.73 -12.26
C LEU A 11 -30.74 2.69 -11.19
N ALA A 12 -30.93 2.33 -9.92
CA ALA A 12 -30.24 3.03 -8.84
C ALA A 12 -28.73 2.82 -9.03
N PRO A 13 -27.90 3.88 -8.99
CA PRO A 13 -26.45 3.71 -9.02
C PRO A 13 -26.04 2.88 -7.80
N ALA A 14 -25.28 1.81 -8.03
CA ALA A 14 -24.67 1.06 -6.95
C ALA A 14 -23.71 2.00 -6.20
N PRO A 15 -23.72 2.02 -4.85
CA PRO A 15 -22.72 2.77 -4.11
C PRO A 15 -21.33 2.27 -4.52
N LEU A 16 -20.44 3.18 -4.92
CA LEU A 16 -19.01 2.89 -4.96
C LEU A 16 -18.64 2.52 -3.52
N MET A 17 -18.29 1.25 -3.29
CA MET A 17 -17.72 0.81 -2.03
C MET A 17 -16.30 1.35 -1.99
N ALA A 18 -16.09 2.36 -1.15
CA ALA A 18 -14.80 2.95 -0.90
C ALA A 18 -14.00 2.02 0.04
N ALA A 19 -12.66 2.11 0.03
CA ALA A 19 -11.81 1.30 0.88
C ALA A 19 -12.29 1.26 2.34
N GLU A 20 -12.63 0.07 2.83
CA GLU A 20 -13.18 -0.13 4.16
C GLU A 20 -12.03 -0.17 5.18
N CYS A 21 -11.86 0.90 5.94
CA CYS A 21 -10.89 0.97 7.02
C CYS A 21 -11.54 0.62 8.37
N GLU A 22 -10.89 -0.26 9.13
CA GLU A 22 -11.31 -0.66 10.47
C GLU A 22 -10.14 -0.68 11.47
N THR A 23 -10.46 -0.47 12.74
CA THR A 23 -9.53 -0.76 13.85
C THR A 23 -9.65 -2.23 14.25
N ILE A 24 -8.52 -2.93 14.28
CA ILE A 24 -8.39 -4.34 14.63
C ILE A 24 -7.56 -4.45 15.90
N ALA A 25 -8.16 -5.00 16.96
CA ALA A 25 -7.41 -5.45 18.14
C ALA A 25 -6.85 -6.86 17.87
N PHE A 26 -5.52 -7.03 17.94
CA PHE A 26 -4.86 -8.29 17.66
C PHE A 26 -3.65 -8.54 18.59
N ASP A 27 -3.70 -9.64 19.33
CA ASP A 27 -2.62 -10.09 20.23
C ASP A 27 -2.14 -9.00 21.19
N GLY A 28 -3.09 -8.23 21.73
CA GLY A 28 -2.84 -7.21 22.74
C GLY A 28 -2.42 -5.84 22.21
N ALA A 29 -2.47 -5.60 20.89
CA ALA A 29 -2.25 -4.28 20.29
C ALA A 29 -3.35 -3.89 19.30
N ASP A 30 -3.51 -2.59 19.07
CA ASP A 30 -4.44 -2.05 18.08
C ASP A 30 -3.73 -1.73 16.75
N PHE A 31 -4.44 -2.03 15.65
CA PHE A 31 -4.01 -1.76 14.28
C PHE A 31 -5.14 -1.08 13.53
N THR A 32 -4.79 -0.23 12.56
CA THR A 32 -5.74 0.22 11.54
C THR A 32 -5.43 -0.52 10.24
N ALA A 33 -6.44 -1.18 9.67
CA ALA A 33 -6.33 -1.91 8.40
C ALA A 33 -7.43 -1.45 7.43
N CYS A 34 -7.04 -1.19 6.20
CA CYS A 34 -7.92 -0.74 5.13
C CYS A 34 -7.92 -1.77 4.01
N ARG A 35 -9.11 -2.30 3.69
CA ARG A 35 -9.31 -3.21 2.57
C ARG A 35 -9.55 -2.39 1.30
N VAL A 36 -8.77 -2.67 0.27
CA VAL A 36 -8.91 -2.09 -1.08
C VAL A 36 -9.32 -3.20 -2.04
N ASP A 37 -10.39 -2.96 -2.80
CA ASP A 37 -10.83 -3.84 -3.88
C ASP A 37 -10.34 -3.31 -5.22
N MET A 38 -9.31 -3.96 -5.79
CA MET A 38 -8.70 -3.57 -7.06
C MET A 38 -9.67 -3.63 -8.26
N THR A 39 -10.87 -4.20 -8.11
CA THR A 39 -11.87 -4.24 -9.19
C THR A 39 -12.80 -3.03 -9.21
N SER A 40 -12.84 -2.26 -8.11
CA SER A 40 -13.68 -1.06 -7.99
C SER A 40 -12.89 0.19 -7.60
N GLU A 41 -11.67 0.05 -7.10
CA GLU A 41 -10.81 1.13 -6.67
C GLU A 41 -9.48 1.12 -7.43
N THR A 42 -8.98 2.30 -7.76
CA THR A 42 -7.66 2.47 -8.38
C THR A 42 -6.62 2.72 -7.29
N LEU A 43 -5.70 1.77 -7.08
CA LEU A 43 -4.54 1.93 -6.20
C LEU A 43 -3.30 2.29 -7.03
N ARG A 44 -2.64 3.41 -6.72
CA ARG A 44 -1.43 3.86 -7.44
C ARG A 44 -0.39 4.48 -6.52
N LEU A 45 0.77 4.79 -7.10
CA LEU A 45 1.88 5.46 -6.43
C LEU A 45 2.01 6.90 -6.94
N TRP A 46 2.58 7.75 -6.10
CA TRP A 46 3.03 9.10 -6.47
C TRP A 46 4.34 9.42 -5.77
N LEU A 47 5.23 10.13 -6.46
CA LEU A 47 6.45 10.69 -5.86
C LEU A 47 6.63 12.17 -6.19
N ARG A 48 6.57 12.51 -7.47
CA ARG A 48 6.89 13.85 -7.98
C ARG A 48 5.66 14.50 -8.62
N ASP A 49 5.69 15.83 -8.70
CA ASP A 49 4.78 16.57 -9.57
C ASP A 49 5.30 16.65 -11.02
N ASP A 50 4.57 17.35 -11.90
CA ASP A 50 4.89 17.44 -13.32
C ASP A 50 6.15 18.29 -13.58
N GLU A 51 6.55 19.10 -12.61
CA GLU A 51 7.78 19.86 -12.58
C GLU A 51 8.98 19.06 -12.03
N GLY A 52 8.75 17.83 -11.53
CA GLY A 52 9.75 16.93 -10.96
C GLY A 52 10.04 17.16 -9.47
N GLU A 53 9.30 18.04 -8.82
CA GLU A 53 9.43 18.35 -7.40
C GLU A 53 8.71 17.30 -6.54
N ILE A 54 9.24 17.01 -5.35
CA ILE A 54 8.68 15.99 -4.46
C ILE A 54 7.34 16.47 -3.89
N LEU A 55 6.27 15.69 -4.08
CA LEU A 55 4.94 15.97 -3.53
C LEU A 55 4.96 15.97 -1.99
N GLY A 56 5.62 14.96 -1.41
CA GLY A 56 6.00 14.90 0.01
C GLY A 56 4.87 14.87 1.04
N SER A 57 3.60 14.91 0.64
CA SER A 57 2.46 14.91 1.56
C SER A 57 1.17 14.45 0.91
N PHE A 58 0.29 13.84 1.70
CA PHE A 58 -1.05 13.44 1.24
C PHE A 58 -1.87 14.62 0.70
N GLY A 59 -1.76 15.79 1.32
CA GLY A 59 -2.46 16.99 0.85
C GLY A 59 -1.95 17.53 -0.49
N ALA A 60 -0.66 17.34 -0.82
CA ALA A 60 -0.14 17.69 -2.14
C ALA A 60 -0.67 16.72 -3.21
N VAL A 61 -0.66 15.41 -2.92
CA VAL A 61 -1.27 14.40 -3.79
C VAL A 61 -2.74 14.69 -4.01
N ASP A 62 -3.51 14.90 -2.94
CA ASP A 62 -4.95 15.19 -3.01
C ASP A 62 -5.27 16.48 -3.78
N ARG A 63 -4.43 17.51 -3.69
CA ARG A 63 -4.58 18.73 -4.50
C ARG A 63 -4.36 18.46 -6.00
N ARG A 64 -3.31 17.71 -6.35
CA ARG A 64 -3.03 17.29 -7.73
C ARG A 64 -4.20 16.47 -8.30
N LEU A 65 -4.75 15.55 -7.51
CA LEU A 65 -5.92 14.76 -7.92
C LEU A 65 -7.14 15.62 -8.26
N ARG A 66 -7.39 16.66 -7.46
CA ARG A 66 -8.54 17.55 -7.70
C ARG A 66 -8.48 18.32 -9.02
N GLU A 67 -7.30 18.52 -9.58
CA GLU A 67 -7.15 19.13 -10.91
C GLU A 67 -7.77 18.27 -12.02
N ASN A 68 -7.88 16.96 -11.78
CA ASN A 68 -8.50 15.98 -12.68
C ASN A 68 -9.90 15.55 -12.24
N GLY A 69 -10.52 16.23 -11.27
CA GLY A 69 -11.82 15.83 -10.72
C GLY A 69 -11.77 14.56 -9.88
N GLU A 70 -10.61 14.26 -9.28
CA GLU A 70 -10.39 13.12 -8.38
C GLU A 70 -10.03 13.61 -6.97
N THR A 71 -10.08 12.72 -5.98
CA THR A 71 -9.61 12.96 -4.61
C THR A 71 -8.83 11.77 -4.10
N LEU A 72 -7.98 12.00 -3.10
CA LEU A 72 -7.22 10.94 -2.45
C LEU A 72 -8.15 10.15 -1.52
N GLY A 73 -8.17 8.83 -1.68
CA GLY A 73 -8.84 7.89 -0.78
C GLY A 73 -7.97 7.54 0.43
N VAL A 74 -7.85 6.25 0.74
CA VAL A 74 -6.87 5.81 1.75
C VAL A 74 -5.45 5.94 1.18
N ALA A 75 -4.50 6.43 1.96
CA ALA A 75 -3.09 6.50 1.55
C ALA A 75 -2.12 6.31 2.71
N MET A 76 -0.92 5.83 2.40
CA MET A 76 0.21 5.77 3.33
C MET A 76 1.53 6.01 2.59
N ASN A 77 2.62 6.19 3.32
CA ASN A 77 3.95 6.14 2.70
C ASN A 77 4.17 4.77 2.03
N GLY A 78 4.76 4.78 0.84
CA GLY A 78 5.15 3.61 0.06
C GLY A 78 6.50 3.05 0.51
N GLY A 79 7.30 2.56 -0.45
CA GLY A 79 8.61 1.97 -0.15
C GLY A 79 9.63 2.94 0.45
N MET A 80 10.72 2.37 0.97
CA MET A 80 11.80 3.15 1.59
C MET A 80 12.46 4.14 0.62
N TYR A 81 12.89 5.27 1.17
CA TYR A 81 13.48 6.36 0.41
C TYR A 81 14.71 6.97 1.12
N HIS A 82 15.57 7.63 0.34
CA HIS A 82 16.75 8.34 0.81
C HIS A 82 16.39 9.71 1.42
N SER A 83 17.35 10.42 2.01
CA SER A 83 17.09 11.73 2.64
C SER A 83 16.56 12.79 1.67
N ASP A 84 16.87 12.66 0.39
CA ASP A 84 16.37 13.48 -0.73
C ASP A 84 15.03 13.00 -1.30
N ARG A 85 14.43 11.97 -0.69
CA ARG A 85 13.14 11.35 -1.05
C ARG A 85 13.17 10.46 -2.28
N ALA A 86 14.34 10.22 -2.88
CA ALA A 86 14.47 9.24 -3.95
C ALA A 86 14.21 7.80 -3.42
N PRO A 87 13.52 6.94 -4.18
CA PRO A 87 13.30 5.54 -3.81
C PRO A 87 14.63 4.78 -3.61
N VAL A 88 14.72 3.92 -2.58
CA VAL A 88 15.93 3.12 -2.34
C VAL A 88 16.08 1.98 -3.35
N GLY A 89 14.95 1.40 -3.79
CA GLY A 89 14.89 0.29 -4.73
C GLY A 89 13.93 0.56 -5.87
N LEU A 90 13.43 -0.52 -6.51
CA LEU A 90 12.54 -0.41 -7.66
C LEU A 90 11.45 0.64 -7.42
N TYR A 91 11.28 1.54 -8.38
CA TYR A 91 10.16 2.46 -8.43
C TYR A 91 9.67 2.59 -9.87
N ILE A 92 8.38 2.32 -10.05
CA ILE A 92 7.66 2.50 -11.32
C ILE A 92 6.42 3.34 -11.03
N GLU A 93 6.24 4.42 -11.77
CA GLU A 93 5.06 5.30 -11.74
C GLU A 93 4.57 5.48 -13.19
N ASP A 94 3.28 5.25 -13.44
CA ASP A 94 2.67 5.31 -14.78
C ASP A 94 3.44 4.54 -15.89
N GLY A 95 4.04 3.41 -15.52
CA GLY A 95 4.81 2.54 -16.42
C GLY A 95 6.26 2.98 -16.66
N GLU A 96 6.71 4.09 -16.07
CA GLU A 96 8.08 4.58 -16.16
C GLU A 96 8.92 4.15 -14.95
N GLU A 97 10.04 3.46 -15.20
CA GLU A 97 10.97 3.00 -14.15
C GLU A 97 11.98 4.11 -13.79
N GLU A 98 11.79 4.79 -12.65
CA GLU A 98 12.74 5.79 -12.12
C GLU A 98 13.94 5.12 -11.44
N MET A 99 13.71 4.01 -10.75
CA MET A 99 14.72 3.29 -9.98
C MET A 99 14.64 1.79 -10.23
N ARG A 100 15.81 1.15 -10.32
CA ARG A 100 15.93 -0.30 -10.56
C ARG A 100 15.73 -1.14 -9.30
N VAL A 101 15.34 -2.41 -9.49
CA VAL A 101 15.31 -3.40 -8.41
C VAL A 101 16.71 -3.64 -7.80
N VAL A 102 16.74 -3.79 -6.48
CA VAL A 102 17.94 -4.08 -5.68
C VAL A 102 17.81 -5.46 -5.03
N THR A 103 18.61 -6.43 -5.48
CA THR A 103 18.54 -7.84 -5.04
C THR A 103 19.64 -8.25 -4.05
N SER A 104 20.57 -7.33 -3.79
CA SER A 104 21.68 -7.52 -2.86
C SER A 104 21.24 -7.36 -1.41
N GLU A 105 21.83 -8.15 -0.53
CA GLU A 105 21.77 -7.88 0.91
C GLU A 105 22.39 -6.52 1.23
N GLY A 106 21.96 -5.92 2.33
CA GLY A 106 22.42 -4.61 2.74
C GLY A 106 22.06 -4.30 4.20
N PRO A 107 22.47 -3.13 4.68
CA PRO A 107 22.14 -2.70 6.04
C PRO A 107 20.64 -2.38 6.19
N GLY A 108 20.18 -2.39 7.43
CA GLY A 108 18.83 -1.98 7.79
C GLY A 108 17.73 -2.92 7.30
N ASN A 109 16.50 -2.44 7.37
CA ASN A 109 15.31 -3.23 7.03
C ASN A 109 15.24 -3.54 5.52
N PHE A 110 15.62 -2.59 4.67
CA PHE A 110 15.60 -2.77 3.21
C PHE A 110 16.44 -3.96 2.75
N GLY A 111 17.65 -4.11 3.31
CA GLY A 111 18.57 -5.20 2.97
C GLY A 111 18.29 -6.53 3.69
N LEU A 112 17.24 -6.59 4.51
CA LEU A 112 16.83 -7.81 5.22
C LEU A 112 16.08 -8.72 4.25
N LEU A 113 16.80 -9.65 3.62
CA LEU A 113 16.22 -10.59 2.65
C LEU A 113 15.44 -11.73 3.32
N PRO A 114 14.33 -12.20 2.72
CA PRO A 114 13.74 -11.70 1.47
C PRO A 114 13.09 -10.32 1.60
N ASN A 115 13.41 -9.42 0.67
CA ASN A 115 12.70 -8.15 0.47
C ASN A 115 11.83 -8.27 -0.80
N GLY A 116 10.96 -7.29 -1.04
CA GLY A 116 9.90 -7.47 -2.03
C GLY A 116 9.51 -6.22 -2.78
N VAL A 117 8.79 -6.45 -3.87
CA VAL A 117 8.20 -5.45 -4.75
C VAL A 117 6.68 -5.56 -4.63
N LEU A 118 6.02 -4.48 -4.23
CA LEU A 118 4.60 -4.31 -4.53
C LEU A 118 4.49 -3.94 -6.01
N CYS A 119 3.87 -4.79 -6.81
CA CYS A 119 3.56 -4.58 -8.22
C CYS A 119 2.06 -4.37 -8.39
N LEU A 120 1.67 -3.30 -9.06
CA LEU A 120 0.28 -2.91 -9.29
C LEU A 120 0.00 -2.80 -10.79
N ASN A 121 -1.16 -3.31 -11.18
CA ASN A 121 -1.78 -3.17 -12.49
C ASN A 121 -3.26 -2.77 -12.28
N ASP A 122 -4.00 -2.56 -13.37
CA ASP A 122 -5.36 -2.01 -13.33
C ASP A 122 -6.30 -2.74 -12.36
N ASP A 123 -6.37 -4.07 -12.41
CA ASP A 123 -7.28 -4.88 -11.59
C ASP A 123 -6.56 -5.91 -10.70
N ARG A 124 -5.23 -5.79 -10.57
CA ARG A 124 -4.39 -6.74 -9.84
C ARG A 124 -3.27 -6.07 -9.08
N ALA A 125 -2.97 -6.63 -7.92
CA ALA A 125 -1.75 -6.39 -7.17
C ALA A 125 -1.02 -7.70 -6.93
N ALA A 126 0.29 -7.60 -6.68
CA ALA A 126 1.10 -8.69 -6.19
C ALA A 126 2.22 -8.14 -5.29
N VAL A 127 2.53 -8.86 -4.22
CA VAL A 127 3.80 -8.70 -3.51
C VAL A 127 4.72 -9.83 -3.98
N ILE A 128 5.85 -9.45 -4.56
CA ILE A 128 6.76 -10.35 -5.27
C ILE A 128 8.14 -10.26 -4.62
N GLU A 129 8.77 -11.39 -4.32
CA GLU A 129 10.15 -11.38 -3.82
C GLU A 129 11.10 -10.75 -4.86
N SER A 130 12.03 -9.92 -4.41
CA SER A 130 12.84 -9.07 -5.28
C SER A 130 13.71 -9.79 -6.32
N ARG A 131 14.29 -10.94 -5.99
CA ARG A 131 15.09 -11.75 -6.93
C ARG A 131 14.17 -12.44 -7.92
N HIS A 132 13.03 -12.96 -7.46
CA HIS A 132 12.01 -13.49 -8.35
C HIS A 132 11.48 -12.41 -9.32
N TYR A 133 11.26 -11.19 -8.85
CA TYR A 133 10.90 -10.05 -9.69
C TYR A 133 12.01 -9.73 -10.71
N ALA A 134 13.28 -9.74 -10.29
CA ALA A 134 14.41 -9.50 -11.19
C ALA A 134 14.54 -10.56 -12.28
N ASP A 135 14.20 -11.82 -11.97
CA ASP A 135 14.27 -12.94 -12.91
C ASP A 135 13.08 -12.96 -13.90
N THR A 136 11.88 -12.63 -13.43
CA THR A 136 10.64 -12.75 -14.23
C THR A 136 10.18 -11.44 -14.86
N ARG A 137 10.55 -10.29 -14.28
CA ARG A 137 10.23 -8.93 -14.72
C ARG A 137 8.77 -8.78 -15.19
N PRO A 138 7.78 -9.11 -14.33
CA PRO A 138 6.39 -8.94 -14.68
C PRO A 138 6.10 -7.46 -14.96
N ALA A 139 5.15 -7.21 -15.87
CA ALA A 139 4.69 -5.86 -16.13
C ALA A 139 3.95 -5.31 -14.90
N CYS A 140 4.30 -4.09 -14.51
CA CYS A 140 3.63 -3.32 -13.48
C CYS A 140 3.41 -1.91 -14.03
N THR A 141 2.20 -1.39 -13.95
CA THR A 141 1.94 0.04 -14.20
C THR A 141 2.54 0.88 -13.06
N HIS A 142 2.47 0.38 -11.82
CA HIS A 142 3.12 1.00 -10.67
C HIS A 142 3.86 -0.06 -9.86
N ALA A 143 5.02 0.28 -9.31
CA ALA A 143 5.75 -0.62 -8.43
C ALA A 143 6.59 0.14 -7.40
N THR A 144 6.68 -0.42 -6.19
CA THR A 144 7.61 0.07 -5.16
C THR A 144 8.27 -1.10 -4.47
N GLN A 145 9.61 -1.06 -4.36
CA GLN A 145 10.38 -2.02 -3.59
C GLN A 145 10.54 -1.55 -2.15
N SER A 146 10.43 -2.51 -1.23
CA SER A 146 10.85 -2.30 0.14
C SER A 146 11.26 -3.60 0.82
N GLY A 147 11.54 -3.57 2.12
CA GLY A 147 11.94 -4.74 2.87
C GLY A 147 11.90 -4.53 4.38
N PRO A 148 11.69 -5.60 5.16
CA PRO A 148 11.57 -6.99 4.71
C PRO A 148 10.20 -7.34 4.12
N MET A 149 10.09 -8.46 3.39
CA MET A 149 8.79 -9.13 3.27
C MET A 149 8.33 -9.59 4.66
N LEU A 150 7.04 -9.47 4.95
CA LEU A 150 6.45 -9.87 6.22
C LEU A 150 5.98 -11.32 6.17
N VAL A 151 5.27 -11.65 5.10
CA VAL A 151 4.75 -12.99 4.79
C VAL A 151 5.19 -13.36 3.38
N ILE A 152 5.65 -14.59 3.20
CA ILE A 152 6.11 -15.16 1.94
C ILE A 152 5.41 -16.51 1.78
N GLU A 153 4.54 -16.62 0.78
CA GLU A 153 3.80 -17.85 0.47
C GLU A 153 3.05 -18.44 1.71
N GLY A 154 2.50 -17.56 2.54
CA GLY A 154 1.77 -17.91 3.77
C GLY A 154 2.65 -18.13 5.00
N GLU A 155 3.97 -18.11 4.87
CA GLU A 155 4.92 -18.26 5.98
C GLU A 155 5.50 -16.91 6.43
N LEU A 156 5.73 -16.75 7.73
CA LEU A 156 6.41 -15.55 8.24
C LEU A 156 7.85 -15.50 7.74
N HIS A 157 8.36 -14.29 7.49
CA HIS A 157 9.77 -14.16 7.14
C HIS A 157 10.67 -14.75 8.25
N PRO A 158 11.61 -15.65 7.91
CA PRO A 158 12.36 -16.47 8.88
C PRO A 158 13.31 -15.71 9.81
N ARG A 159 13.55 -14.41 9.56
CA ARG A 159 14.43 -13.57 10.36
C ARG A 159 13.67 -12.67 11.33
N LEU A 160 12.33 -12.71 11.30
CA LEU A 160 11.50 -11.93 12.21
C LEU A 160 11.41 -12.66 13.55
N LEU A 161 12.09 -12.11 14.56
CA LEU A 161 12.18 -12.73 15.88
C LEU A 161 10.98 -12.32 16.75
N PRO A 162 10.24 -13.26 17.36
CA PRO A 162 9.12 -12.96 18.26
C PRO A 162 9.48 -12.03 19.42
N GLY A 163 10.68 -12.18 19.98
CA GLY A 163 11.20 -11.39 21.09
C GLY A 163 12.13 -10.24 20.68
N SER A 164 12.05 -9.76 19.43
CA SER A 164 12.87 -8.63 18.98
C SER A 164 12.60 -7.39 19.83
N THR A 165 13.66 -6.66 20.21
CA THR A 165 13.56 -5.41 20.96
C THR A 165 13.20 -4.21 20.10
N SER A 166 13.23 -4.35 18.77
CA SER A 166 12.87 -3.30 17.80
C SER A 166 11.35 -3.10 17.77
N HIS A 167 10.86 -2.12 18.54
CA HIS A 167 9.45 -1.74 18.58
C HIS A 167 9.28 -0.36 17.94
N TYR A 168 8.45 -0.31 16.90
CA TYR A 168 8.14 0.90 16.14
C TYR A 168 6.69 0.85 15.67
N VAL A 169 6.11 2.00 15.36
CA VAL A 169 4.93 2.04 14.50
C VAL A 169 5.36 1.53 13.13
N ARG A 170 4.58 0.61 12.55
CA ARG A 170 4.91 -0.08 11.30
C ARG A 170 3.75 0.00 10.36
N ASN A 171 4.00 0.29 9.09
CA ASN A 171 3.03 0.13 8.02
C ASN A 171 3.47 -0.92 6.99
N GLY A 172 2.50 -1.47 6.29
CA GLY A 172 2.70 -2.57 5.36
C GLY A 172 1.53 -2.75 4.41
N VAL A 173 1.79 -3.51 3.37
CA VAL A 173 0.81 -3.92 2.37
C VAL A 173 0.77 -5.44 2.28
N GLY A 174 -0.42 -6.01 2.25
CA GLY A 174 -0.64 -7.43 2.02
C GLY A 174 -1.57 -7.63 0.84
N VAL A 175 -1.34 -8.66 0.04
CA VAL A 175 -2.18 -9.00 -1.10
C VAL A 175 -2.78 -10.37 -0.86
N ALA A 176 -4.11 -10.47 -0.95
CA ALA A 176 -4.81 -11.74 -0.82
C ALA A 176 -4.53 -12.66 -2.02
N ASP A 177 -4.83 -13.94 -1.87
CA ASP A 177 -4.56 -14.97 -2.89
C ASP A 177 -5.27 -14.71 -4.24
N ASP A 178 -6.38 -13.96 -4.23
CA ASP A 178 -7.11 -13.57 -5.43
C ASP A 178 -6.37 -12.51 -6.29
N GLY A 179 -5.32 -11.89 -5.75
CA GLY A 179 -4.58 -10.78 -6.36
C GLY A 179 -5.40 -9.50 -6.55
N ARG A 180 -6.61 -9.44 -6.00
CA ARG A 180 -7.59 -8.35 -6.17
C ARG A 180 -7.92 -7.64 -4.87
N THR A 181 -7.75 -8.33 -3.73
CA THR A 181 -7.91 -7.73 -2.41
C THR A 181 -6.55 -7.30 -1.89
N VAL A 182 -6.38 -6.00 -1.64
CA VAL A 182 -5.18 -5.42 -1.02
C VAL A 182 -5.51 -4.93 0.37
N TRP A 183 -4.65 -5.23 1.34
CA TRP A 183 -4.72 -4.70 2.69
C TRP A 183 -3.60 -3.69 2.89
N LEU A 184 -3.96 -2.46 3.24
CA LEU A 184 -3.04 -1.46 3.76
C LEU A 184 -3.20 -1.43 5.27
N ALA A 185 -2.13 -1.71 6.03
CA ALA A 185 -2.21 -1.74 7.49
C ALA A 185 -1.11 -0.90 8.15
N ILE A 186 -1.44 -0.35 9.31
CA ILE A 186 -0.53 0.36 10.21
C ILE A 186 -0.79 -0.06 11.66
N SER A 187 0.25 -0.22 12.47
CA SER A 187 0.09 -0.40 13.91
C SER A 187 -0.20 0.95 14.59
N ASP A 188 -1.16 0.99 15.50
CA ASP A 188 -1.49 2.24 16.22
C ASP A 188 -0.59 2.45 17.45
N GLU A 189 0.24 1.45 17.76
CA GLU A 189 1.28 1.48 18.77
C GLU A 189 2.58 0.78 18.30
N PRO A 190 3.70 0.96 19.04
CA PRO A 190 4.95 0.31 18.69
C PRO A 190 4.90 -1.22 18.86
N VAL A 191 5.08 -1.95 17.76
CA VAL A 191 5.16 -3.42 17.74
C VAL A 191 6.48 -3.87 17.11
N ASN A 192 6.87 -5.12 17.37
CA ASN A 192 7.98 -5.72 16.65
C ASN A 192 7.54 -6.30 15.29
N PHE A 193 8.51 -6.58 14.41
CA PHE A 193 8.21 -7.08 13.07
C PHE A 193 7.45 -8.41 13.07
N HIS A 194 7.75 -9.31 14.01
CA HIS A 194 7.09 -10.61 14.07
C HIS A 194 5.61 -10.45 14.42
N HIS A 195 5.27 -9.60 15.39
CA HIS A 195 3.89 -9.26 15.73
C HIS A 195 3.16 -8.62 14.54
N PHE A 196 3.80 -7.65 13.88
CA PHE A 196 3.21 -7.01 12.69
C PHE A 196 3.00 -7.99 11.53
N ALA A 197 3.95 -8.89 11.28
CA ALA A 197 3.81 -9.90 10.23
C ALA A 197 2.69 -10.91 10.53
N ARG A 198 2.48 -11.26 11.81
CA ARG A 198 1.36 -12.12 12.23
C ARG A 198 -0.01 -11.49 11.97
N LEU A 199 -0.14 -10.16 12.02
CA LEU A 199 -1.39 -9.50 11.60
C LEU A 199 -1.75 -9.89 10.15
N PHE A 200 -0.78 -9.78 9.24
CA PHE A 200 -0.98 -10.13 7.82
C PHE A 200 -1.24 -11.63 7.62
N GLN A 201 -0.47 -12.48 8.30
CA GLN A 201 -0.59 -13.93 8.16
C GLN A 201 -1.89 -14.48 8.77
N GLU A 202 -2.17 -14.14 10.03
CA GLU A 202 -3.21 -14.80 10.83
C GLU A 202 -4.56 -14.08 10.77
N ARG A 203 -4.56 -12.74 10.73
CA ARG A 203 -5.80 -11.95 10.84
C ARG A 203 -6.30 -11.41 9.50
N LEU A 204 -5.39 -11.00 8.61
CA LEU A 204 -5.72 -10.51 7.27
C LEU A 204 -5.62 -11.61 6.20
N ALA A 205 -5.00 -12.75 6.55
CA ALA A 205 -4.87 -13.94 5.73
C ALA A 205 -4.25 -13.68 4.33
N THR A 206 -3.25 -12.81 4.26
CA THR A 206 -2.55 -12.50 3.00
C THR A 206 -1.36 -13.44 2.82
N PRO A 207 -1.28 -14.22 1.72
CA PRO A 207 -0.15 -15.12 1.49
C PRO A 207 1.17 -14.37 1.26
N ASN A 208 1.13 -13.14 0.77
CA ASN A 208 2.32 -12.31 0.64
C ASN A 208 2.05 -10.91 1.19
N ALA A 209 2.99 -10.43 2.00
CA ALA A 209 2.93 -9.09 2.58
C ALA A 209 4.31 -8.45 2.65
N LEU A 210 4.36 -7.13 2.56
CA LEU A 210 5.56 -6.33 2.44
C LEU A 210 5.53 -5.19 3.46
N PHE A 211 6.62 -5.04 4.20
CA PHE A 211 6.84 -3.85 5.01
C PHE A 211 7.18 -2.66 4.12
N LEU A 212 6.60 -1.50 4.40
CA LEU A 212 6.77 -0.30 3.58
C LEU A 212 7.93 0.57 4.09
N ASP A 213 7.71 1.58 4.94
CA ASP A 213 8.83 2.37 5.51
C ASP A 213 8.76 2.39 7.03
N GLY A 214 9.93 2.31 7.67
CA GLY A 214 10.11 2.27 9.11
C GLY A 214 10.68 3.52 9.74
N ASN A 215 11.19 4.48 8.94
CA ASN A 215 11.59 5.77 9.49
C ASN A 215 10.37 6.64 9.78
N ILE A 216 9.36 6.54 8.91
CA ILE A 216 8.09 7.27 9.00
C ILE A 216 6.99 6.32 8.54
N SER A 217 6.01 6.06 9.40
CA SER A 217 4.78 5.35 9.06
C SER A 217 3.61 6.29 9.31
N ARG A 218 2.84 6.62 8.26
CA ARG A 218 1.72 7.57 8.32
C ARG A 218 0.55 7.04 7.53
N LEU A 219 -0.65 7.22 8.05
CA LEU A 219 -1.91 6.89 7.37
C LEU A 219 -2.75 8.15 7.14
N TYR A 220 -3.31 8.23 5.94
CA TYR A 220 -4.43 9.09 5.57
C TYR A 220 -5.64 8.19 5.32
N ALA A 221 -6.68 8.33 6.13
CA ALA A 221 -7.92 7.56 6.03
C ALA A 221 -9.09 8.52 6.31
N PRO A 222 -9.62 9.19 5.26
CA PRO A 222 -10.64 10.23 5.43
C PRO A 222 -11.93 9.71 6.06
N GLU A 223 -12.30 8.46 5.79
CA GLU A 223 -13.49 7.80 6.38
C GLU A 223 -13.39 7.61 7.89
N MET A 224 -12.17 7.52 8.41
CA MET A 224 -11.89 7.46 9.85
C MET A 224 -11.56 8.84 10.44
N ASN A 225 -11.67 9.91 9.65
CA ASN A 225 -11.20 11.26 10.01
C ASN A 225 -9.74 11.26 10.50
N ARG A 226 -8.88 10.45 9.87
CA ARG A 226 -7.47 10.29 10.23
C ARG A 226 -6.55 10.86 9.15
N ASN A 227 -5.61 11.68 9.58
CA ASN A 227 -4.53 12.19 8.74
C ASN A 227 -3.28 12.35 9.63
N ASP A 228 -2.39 11.37 9.58
CA ASP A 228 -1.20 11.37 10.41
C ASP A 228 -0.22 12.46 9.94
N PHE A 229 0.20 13.31 10.87
CA PHE A 229 1.17 14.38 10.62
C PHE A 229 2.61 13.86 10.74
N GLY A 230 3.53 14.49 10.02
CA GLY A 230 4.94 14.14 10.10
C GLY A 230 5.78 14.82 9.02
N TRP A 231 7.02 14.38 8.88
CA TRP A 231 7.95 14.88 7.88
C TRP A 231 7.48 14.57 6.46
N ALA A 232 8.05 15.30 5.50
CA ALA A 232 7.85 15.06 4.08
C ALA A 232 8.16 13.60 3.73
N LEU A 233 7.26 12.98 2.96
CA LEU A 233 7.33 11.59 2.49
C LEU A 233 8.16 11.48 1.21
N GLY A 234 8.61 10.26 0.89
CA GLY A 234 9.04 9.88 -0.45
C GLY A 234 7.86 9.31 -1.25
N PRO A 235 7.95 8.08 -1.77
CA PRO A 235 6.82 7.42 -2.41
C PRO A 235 5.57 7.42 -1.53
N ILE A 236 4.42 7.69 -2.11
CA ILE A 236 3.10 7.62 -1.47
C ILE A 236 2.27 6.59 -2.23
N LEU A 237 1.62 5.68 -1.50
CA LEU A 237 0.72 4.65 -2.01
C LEU A 237 -0.70 4.97 -1.55
N GLY A 238 -1.68 4.94 -2.45
CA GLY A 238 -3.06 5.23 -2.06
C GLY A 238 -4.10 5.06 -3.15
N THR A 239 -5.37 5.06 -2.75
CA THR A 239 -6.50 4.92 -3.66
C THR A 239 -6.96 6.25 -4.21
N VAL A 240 -7.58 6.21 -5.39
CA VAL A 240 -8.18 7.37 -6.05
C VAL A 240 -9.69 7.23 -6.02
N ARG A 241 -10.37 8.35 -5.76
CA ARG A 241 -11.84 8.43 -5.78
C ARG A 241 -12.27 9.56 -6.69
N PRO A 242 -13.45 9.48 -7.34
CA PRO A 242 -14.06 10.64 -7.95
C PRO A 242 -14.20 11.78 -6.93
N ALA A 243 -14.01 13.02 -7.35
CA ALA A 243 -14.32 14.18 -6.51
C ALA A 243 -15.85 14.34 -6.41
N ASP A 244 -16.32 14.67 -5.20
CA ASP A 244 -17.72 15.04 -4.91
C ASP A 244 -18.10 16.42 -5.51
#